data_AF-A0A6P4FVB6-F1
#
_entry.id   AF-A0A6P4FVB6-F1
#
_cell.length_a   1.000
_cell.length_b   1.000
_cell.length_c   1.000
_cell.angle_alpha   90.00
_cell.angle_beta   90.00
_cell.angle_gamma   90.00
#
_symmetry.space_group_name_H-M   'P 1'
#
loop_
_entity.id
_entity.type
_entity.pdbx_description
1 polymer ?
#
loop_
_entity_poly.entity_id
_entity_poly.type
_entity_poly.pdbx_seq_one_letter_code
_entity_poly.pdbx_strand_id
1 'polypeptide(L)'
;MSVKELGDTYNKVIRTFFLLVDAFPPCWTALRPYYLNFLGVKNPASRETHSNDSPQKLQFYLDLLEENLSQCSDEDIRENTKFYEKFVFNFSEEEDANMSQETVFLRHVQQYDWLSGKLCLDDFKRMSPAVRLARLFDVLNMLTWVLEMEFLSWLDHNRLRQSESELFQEDSKPFASIVFGMSASTRLTDIVKQIMKLFGQAAAKSMYPERQRILQRLISLIIEVSNTAELKYVDNAVIYPNLGPQTRVLIADFFKIFKSQNPKHISTYIKTISELDQPYLRFEFTDHFLQLFYLTKKMSFGPEKVVEEFTTRQWIKYKPKSEIEEDDDEQLSREDYLALLLNALRDFDKWLNLGGFWKYLKSKEHVQPLQTRTSSPLATPVGVISGDTGMVFMLDEMEEEVHTWKKRMNTRVIIGRPKVNLPVARINVAKMCLRYGEDVRQTRFLRRLLQNQVQKEVDVSEWLTYLNGFLGDDEPCSQSDSASTESDDP
;
A
#
# COMPACT_ATOMS: atom_id res chain seq x y z
N MET A 1 7.00 8.10 39.24
CA MET A 1 6.29 7.24 38.26
C MET A 1 7.16 6.03 37.96
N SER A 2 6.61 4.82 37.96
CA SER A 2 7.36 3.60 37.63
C SER A 2 7.48 3.38 36.11
N VAL A 3 8.50 2.63 35.68
CA VAL A 3 8.72 2.31 34.25
C VAL A 3 7.52 1.59 33.63
N LYS A 4 6.86 0.73 34.42
CA LYS A 4 5.66 0.00 33.99
C LYS A 4 4.48 0.96 33.75
N GLU A 5 4.25 1.91 34.64
CA GLU A 5 3.18 2.92 34.52
C GLU A 5 3.40 3.82 33.30
N LEU A 6 4.64 4.20 33.02
CA LEU A 6 5.00 4.97 31.84
C LEU A 6 4.69 4.19 30.55
N GLY A 7 5.08 2.91 30.52
CA GLY A 7 4.78 2.01 29.41
C GLY A 7 3.28 1.80 29.18
N ASP A 8 2.52 1.57 30.25
CA ASP A 8 1.06 1.40 30.19
C ASP A 8 0.36 2.66 29.68
N THR A 9 0.83 3.84 30.09
CA THR A 9 0.21 5.10 29.67
C THR A 9 0.56 5.46 28.23
N TYR A 10 1.79 5.21 27.78
CA TYR A 10 2.19 5.34 26.37
C TYR A 10 1.30 4.48 25.47
N ASN A 11 1.14 3.20 25.82
CA ASN A 11 0.27 2.28 25.10
C ASN A 11 -1.20 2.74 25.08
N LYS A 12 -1.69 3.30 26.19
CA LYS A 12 -3.05 3.88 26.24
C LYS A 12 -3.18 5.05 25.27
N VAL A 13 -2.21 5.95 25.19
CA VAL A 13 -2.23 7.11 24.28
C VAL A 13 -2.30 6.66 22.83
N ILE A 14 -1.38 5.77 22.41
CA ILE A 14 -1.37 5.22 21.04
C ILE A 14 -2.71 4.54 20.72
N ARG A 15 -3.19 3.69 21.63
CA ARG A 15 -4.47 3.00 21.44
C ARG A 15 -5.64 3.98 21.34
N THR A 16 -5.63 5.04 22.15
CA THR A 16 -6.66 6.09 22.10
C THR A 16 -6.62 6.82 20.77
N PHE A 17 -5.43 7.12 20.23
CA PHE A 17 -5.30 7.71 18.91
C PHE A 17 -5.97 6.85 17.82
N PHE A 18 -5.68 5.55 17.76
CA PHE A 18 -6.30 4.68 16.75
C PHE A 18 -7.82 4.60 16.93
N LEU A 19 -8.30 4.50 18.17
CA LEU A 19 -9.75 4.55 18.47
C LEU A 19 -10.39 5.86 18.02
N LEU A 20 -9.69 7.00 18.15
CA LEU A 20 -10.18 8.29 17.70
C LEU A 20 -10.20 8.40 16.17
N VAL A 21 -9.17 7.91 15.47
CA VAL A 21 -9.15 7.88 14.00
C VAL A 21 -10.28 6.99 13.47
N ASP A 22 -10.56 5.87 14.12
CA ASP A 22 -11.67 5.00 13.74
C ASP A 22 -13.04 5.63 14.01
N ALA A 23 -13.19 6.39 15.11
CA ALA A 23 -14.45 7.03 15.49
C ALA A 23 -14.73 8.34 14.72
N PHE A 24 -13.68 9.10 14.42
CA PHE A 24 -13.72 10.37 13.69
C PHE A 24 -12.81 10.24 12.47
N PRO A 25 -13.26 9.57 11.41
CA PRO A 25 -12.39 9.34 10.27
C PRO A 25 -12.08 10.67 9.56
N PRO A 26 -10.85 10.83 9.03
CA PRO A 26 -10.38 12.05 8.36
C PRO A 26 -11.18 12.45 7.11
N CYS A 27 -12.10 11.58 6.68
CA CYS A 27 -12.99 11.77 5.54
C CYS A 27 -14.21 12.65 5.80
N TRP A 28 -14.44 13.07 7.04
CA TRP A 28 -15.45 14.07 7.34
C TRP A 28 -14.99 15.41 6.78
N THR A 29 -15.62 15.88 5.70
CA THR A 29 -15.25 17.12 5.01
C THR A 29 -15.22 18.34 5.94
N ALA A 30 -16.08 18.39 6.95
CA ALA A 30 -16.07 19.42 7.99
C ALA A 30 -14.82 19.37 8.89
N LEU A 31 -14.23 18.18 9.09
CA LEU A 31 -13.01 17.98 9.86
C LEU A 31 -11.74 18.11 9.02
N ARG A 32 -11.86 18.14 7.69
CA ARG A 32 -10.74 18.26 6.75
C ARG A 32 -9.73 19.36 7.11
N PRO A 33 -10.14 20.61 7.43
CA PRO A 33 -9.18 21.65 7.82
C PRO A 33 -8.39 21.32 9.08
N TYR A 34 -9.02 20.64 10.05
CA TYR A 34 -8.37 20.23 11.30
C TYR A 34 -7.35 19.13 11.08
N TYR A 35 -7.64 18.14 10.22
CA TYR A 35 -6.67 17.10 9.86
C TYR A 35 -5.53 17.64 9.01
N LEU A 36 -5.79 18.54 8.06
CA LEU A 36 -4.73 19.19 7.29
C LEU A 36 -3.82 20.04 8.18
N ASN A 37 -4.40 20.79 9.12
CA ASN A 37 -3.64 21.51 10.14
C ASN A 37 -2.84 20.53 11.04
N PHE A 38 -3.45 19.42 11.44
CA PHE A 38 -2.75 18.37 12.16
C PHE A 38 -1.57 17.81 11.36
N LEU A 39 -1.67 17.65 10.05
CA LEU A 39 -0.56 17.19 9.20
C LEU A 39 0.49 18.28 8.95
N GLY A 40 0.24 19.53 9.35
CA GLY A 40 1.10 20.67 9.07
C GLY A 40 1.05 21.13 7.61
N VAL A 41 -0.04 20.81 6.91
CA VAL A 41 -0.28 21.28 5.54
C VAL A 41 -0.81 22.72 5.59
N LYS A 42 -0.16 23.62 4.86
CA LYS A 42 -0.58 25.03 4.77
C LYS A 42 -1.99 25.13 4.19
N ASN A 43 -2.90 25.79 4.88
CA ASN A 43 -4.25 26.04 4.39
C ASN A 43 -4.22 27.22 3.38
N PRO A 44 -4.57 27.01 2.09
CA PRO A 44 -4.57 28.10 1.10
C PRO A 44 -5.58 29.21 1.43
N ALA A 45 -6.63 28.94 2.21
CA ALA A 45 -7.62 29.94 2.62
C ALA A 45 -7.14 30.83 3.79
N SER A 46 -6.09 30.42 4.52
CA SER A 46 -5.55 31.20 5.63
C SER A 46 -4.50 32.16 5.08
N ARG A 47 -4.94 33.32 4.60
CA ARG A 47 -4.05 34.43 4.24
C ARG A 47 -3.15 34.76 5.45
N GLU A 48 -1.85 34.59 5.23
CA GLU A 48 -0.75 35.36 5.81
C GLU A 48 -1.07 36.03 7.15
N THR A 49 -0.71 35.41 8.27
CA THR A 49 -0.41 36.23 9.45
C THR A 49 0.66 35.64 10.38
N HIS A 50 0.89 34.33 10.42
CA HIS A 50 2.05 33.78 11.15
C HIS A 50 2.55 32.47 10.50
N SER A 51 3.28 32.57 9.38
CA SER A 51 4.00 31.41 8.85
C SER A 51 5.28 31.19 9.66
N ASN A 52 5.20 30.40 10.73
CA ASN A 52 6.40 29.68 11.13
C ASN A 52 6.69 28.68 10.01
N ASP A 53 7.90 28.74 9.43
CA ASP A 53 8.41 27.88 8.36
C ASP A 53 8.62 26.41 8.81
N SER A 54 7.75 25.89 9.68
CA SER A 54 7.84 24.52 10.14
C SER A 54 7.49 23.55 9.00
N PRO A 55 8.33 22.52 8.75
CA PRO A 55 8.04 21.51 7.75
C PRO A 55 6.75 20.75 8.10
N GLN A 56 6.08 20.19 7.09
CA GLN A 56 4.94 19.28 7.30
C GLN A 56 5.36 18.10 8.19
N LYS A 57 4.42 17.54 8.97
CA LYS A 57 4.77 16.53 9.98
C LYS A 57 5.45 15.30 9.40
N LEU A 58 4.99 14.81 8.24
CA LEU A 58 5.61 13.65 7.61
C LEU A 58 7.08 13.94 7.25
N GLN A 59 7.36 15.08 6.61
CA GLN A 59 8.73 15.50 6.26
C GLN A 59 9.61 15.55 7.51
N PHE A 60 9.12 16.21 8.56
CA PHE A 60 9.84 16.35 9.82
C PHE A 60 10.24 14.99 10.42
N TYR A 61 9.32 14.02 10.49
CA TYR A 61 9.62 12.71 11.05
C TYR A 61 10.48 11.84 10.13
N LEU A 62 10.42 12.03 8.81
CA LEU A 62 11.33 11.37 7.87
C LEU A 62 12.76 11.90 8.01
N ASP A 63 12.93 13.21 8.18
CA ASP A 63 14.25 13.82 8.44
C ASP A 63 14.86 13.30 9.75
N LEU A 64 14.05 13.22 10.82
CA LEU A 64 14.48 12.63 12.08
C LEU A 64 14.80 11.14 11.97
N LEU A 65 14.05 10.39 11.15
CA LEU A 65 14.34 8.98 10.90
C LEU A 65 15.67 8.81 10.16
N GLU A 66 15.93 9.62 9.14
CA GLU A 66 17.19 9.61 8.41
C GLU A 66 18.37 9.93 9.34
N GLU A 67 18.24 10.95 10.20
CA GLU A 67 19.25 11.29 11.21
C GLU A 67 19.45 10.13 12.19
N ASN A 68 18.37 9.56 12.74
CA ASN A 68 18.45 8.54 13.77
C ASN A 68 18.98 7.19 13.25
N LEU A 69 18.70 6.82 12.00
CA LEU A 69 19.22 5.61 11.37
C LEU A 69 20.74 5.61 11.19
N SER A 70 21.36 6.80 11.13
CA SER A 70 22.82 6.95 11.12
C SER A 70 23.46 6.73 12.49
N GLN A 71 22.67 6.81 13.57
CA GLN A 71 23.13 6.73 14.97
C GLN A 71 22.82 5.37 15.62
N CYS A 72 21.96 4.54 15.02
CA CYS A 72 21.61 3.22 15.51
C CYS A 72 22.65 2.17 15.11
N SER A 73 22.91 1.20 15.99
CA SER A 73 23.66 -0.02 15.63
C SER A 73 22.82 -0.92 14.71
N ASP A 74 23.47 -1.90 14.06
CA ASP A 74 22.76 -2.86 13.21
C ASP A 74 21.83 -3.76 14.05
N GLU A 75 22.23 -4.09 15.27
CA GLU A 75 21.40 -4.83 16.24
C GLU A 75 20.13 -4.04 16.59
N ASP A 76 20.24 -2.75 16.90
CA ASP A 76 19.09 -1.90 17.23
C ASP A 76 18.05 -1.81 16.10
N ILE A 77 18.51 -1.96 14.85
CA ILE A 77 17.67 -1.88 13.66
C ILE A 77 16.97 -3.22 13.38
N ARG A 78 17.67 -4.33 13.61
CA ARG A 78 17.17 -5.70 13.37
C ARG A 78 16.18 -6.16 14.44
N GLU A 79 16.34 -5.69 15.68
CA GLU A 79 15.53 -6.12 16.81
C GLU A 79 14.32 -5.20 17.10
N ASN A 80 13.32 -5.76 17.77
CA ASN A 80 12.20 -4.98 18.30
C ASN A 80 12.61 -4.27 19.59
N THR A 81 13.27 -3.12 19.45
CA THR A 81 13.73 -2.31 20.57
C THR A 81 12.57 -1.70 21.36
N LYS A 82 12.76 -1.51 22.67
CA LYS A 82 11.76 -0.93 23.56
C LYS A 82 11.47 0.53 23.19
N PHE A 83 10.24 0.97 23.40
CA PHE A 83 9.80 2.36 23.17
C PHE A 83 10.01 3.28 24.39
N TYR A 84 10.59 2.78 25.47
CA TYR A 84 10.86 3.52 26.70
C TYR A 84 12.24 3.19 27.26
N GLU A 85 12.84 4.17 27.94
CA GLU A 85 14.06 4.00 28.73
C GLU A 85 13.84 4.50 30.16
N LYS A 86 14.59 3.90 31.08
CA LYS A 86 14.68 4.44 32.43
C LYS A 86 15.66 5.60 32.41
N PHE A 87 15.14 6.79 32.23
CA PHE A 87 15.88 7.99 32.62
C PHE A 87 15.92 8.06 34.15
N VAL A 88 17.12 8.09 34.72
CA VAL A 88 17.30 8.56 36.10
C VAL A 88 17.20 10.07 36.05
N PHE A 89 15.97 10.58 36.01
CA PHE A 89 15.75 12.01 36.15
C PHE A 89 16.06 12.40 37.59
N ASN A 90 16.99 13.34 37.76
CA ASN A 90 17.22 13.97 39.05
C ASN A 90 16.08 14.98 39.26
N PHE A 91 14.99 14.53 39.90
CA PHE A 91 13.78 15.34 40.12
C PHE A 91 14.01 16.56 41.02
N SER A 92 15.23 16.76 41.54
CA SER A 92 15.56 17.88 42.40
C SER A 92 15.36 19.25 41.76
N GLU A 93 15.46 19.38 40.43
CA GLU A 93 15.23 20.68 39.75
C GLU A 93 13.76 20.91 39.34
N GLU A 94 12.93 19.84 39.23
CA GLU A 94 11.53 19.96 38.82
C GLU A 94 10.55 20.00 40.00
N GLU A 95 10.93 19.47 41.17
CA GLU A 95 10.19 19.67 42.43
C GLU A 95 10.14 21.15 42.85
N ASP A 96 11.17 21.93 42.49
CA ASP A 96 11.21 23.38 42.72
C ASP A 96 10.28 24.18 41.79
N ALA A 97 9.78 23.56 40.70
CA ALA A 97 8.99 24.24 39.67
C ALA A 97 7.46 24.17 39.87
N ASN A 98 6.95 23.51 40.92
CA ASN A 98 5.50 23.41 41.23
C ASN A 98 4.63 22.96 40.02
N MET A 99 5.17 22.09 39.16
CA MET A 99 4.45 21.56 37.99
C MET A 99 3.56 20.37 38.39
N SER A 100 2.37 20.27 37.82
CA SER A 100 1.50 19.10 38.05
C SER A 100 2.12 17.82 37.45
N GLN A 101 1.87 16.67 38.08
CA GLN A 101 2.36 15.37 37.61
C GLN A 101 1.92 15.04 36.17
N GLU A 102 0.78 15.57 35.76
CA GLU A 102 0.23 15.46 34.41
C GLU A 102 1.05 16.27 33.39
N THR A 103 1.55 17.45 33.77
CA THR A 103 2.41 18.30 32.93
C THR A 103 3.82 17.72 32.79
N VAL A 104 4.37 17.15 33.86
CA VAL A 104 5.65 16.41 33.83
C VAL A 104 5.53 15.16 32.94
N PHE A 105 4.41 14.45 33.03
CA PHE A 105 4.12 13.31 32.16
C PHE A 105 3.98 13.70 30.69
N LEU A 106 3.26 14.79 30.39
CA LEU A 106 3.10 15.30 29.02
C LEU A 106 4.45 15.70 28.42
N ARG A 107 5.35 16.33 29.18
CA ARG A 107 6.74 16.60 28.74
C ARG A 107 7.49 15.34 28.29
N HIS A 108 7.34 14.23 29.01
CA HIS A 108 8.12 13.02 28.76
C HIS A 108 7.46 11.99 27.80
N VAL A 109 6.14 12.04 27.64
CA VAL A 109 5.36 11.04 26.89
C VAL A 109 4.72 11.61 25.63
N GLN A 110 4.38 12.89 25.59
CA GLN A 110 3.79 13.53 24.41
C GLN A 110 4.67 14.69 23.94
N GLN A 111 5.43 14.43 22.88
CA GLN A 111 6.25 15.42 22.18
C GLN A 111 5.45 16.54 21.48
N TYR A 112 4.16 16.70 21.77
CA TYR A 112 3.32 17.70 21.11
C TYR A 112 2.53 18.45 22.17
N ASP A 113 2.88 19.72 22.36
CA ASP A 113 1.97 20.63 23.02
C ASP A 113 0.82 20.92 22.06
N TRP A 114 -0.32 20.25 22.27
CA TRP A 114 -1.51 20.42 21.45
C TRP A 114 -2.09 21.84 21.47
N LEU A 115 -1.74 22.64 22.48
CA LEU A 115 -2.16 24.02 22.62
C LEU A 115 -1.19 24.99 21.92
N SER A 116 0.13 24.75 21.97
CA SER A 116 1.12 25.64 21.35
C SER A 116 1.62 25.20 19.96
N GLY A 117 1.33 23.97 19.54
CA GLY A 117 1.77 23.42 18.26
C GLY A 117 3.29 23.20 18.15
N LYS A 118 4.03 23.24 19.27
CA LYS A 118 5.49 23.10 19.29
C LYS A 118 5.91 21.71 19.78
N LEU A 119 6.92 21.14 19.11
CA LEU A 119 7.58 19.90 19.51
C LEU A 119 8.65 20.18 20.56
N CYS A 120 8.58 19.48 21.71
CA CYS A 120 9.65 19.53 22.71
C CYS A 120 10.72 18.48 22.34
N LEU A 121 11.74 18.90 21.58
CA LEU A 121 12.79 18.02 21.03
C LEU A 121 13.93 17.70 22.02
N ASP A 122 14.01 18.44 23.13
CA ASP A 122 15.14 18.35 24.06
C ASP A 122 15.20 16.99 24.78
N ASP A 123 14.05 16.40 25.09
CA ASP A 123 13.97 15.07 25.69
C ASP A 123 14.14 13.94 24.66
N PHE A 124 13.78 14.17 23.40
CA PHE A 124 14.01 13.18 22.32
C PHE A 124 15.51 12.92 22.13
N LYS A 125 16.31 13.99 22.04
CA LYS A 125 17.77 13.88 21.84
C LYS A 125 18.50 13.23 23.01
N ARG A 126 17.89 13.20 24.19
CA ARG A 126 18.44 12.52 25.38
C ARG A 126 18.23 11.00 25.35
N MET A 127 17.31 10.49 24.54
CA MET A 127 17.01 9.06 24.41
C MET A 127 18.07 8.33 23.59
N SER A 128 18.28 7.05 23.88
CA SER A 128 19.12 6.21 23.04
C SER A 128 18.58 6.14 21.60
N PRO A 129 19.45 5.94 20.61
CA PRO A 129 19.04 5.79 19.21
C PRO A 129 17.98 4.71 19.02
N ALA A 130 18.09 3.60 19.76
CA ALA A 130 17.16 2.46 19.72
C ALA A 130 15.74 2.84 20.12
N VAL A 131 15.57 3.66 21.16
CA VAL A 131 14.25 4.08 21.65
C VAL A 131 13.68 5.21 20.81
N ARG A 132 14.53 6.11 20.33
CA ARG A 132 14.15 7.09 19.31
C ARG A 132 13.61 6.42 18.07
N LEU A 133 14.26 5.35 17.61
CA LEU A 133 13.84 4.57 16.43
C LEU A 133 12.42 4.00 16.64
N ALA A 134 12.19 3.33 17.78
CA ALA A 134 10.88 2.78 18.11
C ALA A 134 9.76 3.84 18.05
N ARG A 135 9.97 4.98 18.74
CA ARG A 135 8.98 6.06 18.80
C ARG A 135 8.74 6.73 17.45
N LEU A 136 9.78 6.88 16.62
CA LEU A 136 9.64 7.42 15.28
C LEU A 136 8.74 6.53 14.42
N PHE A 137 8.91 5.21 14.50
CA PHE A 137 8.05 4.27 13.77
C PHE A 137 6.62 4.26 14.28
N ASP A 138 6.38 4.42 15.59
CA ASP A 138 5.03 4.57 16.12
C ASP A 138 4.32 5.81 15.53
N VAL A 139 5.02 6.93 15.43
CA VAL A 139 4.47 8.15 14.81
C VAL A 139 4.26 7.99 13.32
N LEU A 140 5.21 7.40 12.59
CA LEU A 140 5.05 7.12 11.16
C LEU A 140 3.87 6.18 10.90
N ASN A 141 3.64 5.19 11.76
CA ASN A 141 2.49 4.30 11.68
C ASN A 141 1.18 5.08 11.85
N MET A 142 1.10 5.95 12.85
CA MET A 142 -0.07 6.82 13.10
C MET A 142 -0.36 7.72 11.89
N LEU A 143 0.66 8.37 11.31
CA LEU A 143 0.51 9.20 10.11
C LEU A 143 0.07 8.37 8.90
N THR A 144 0.67 7.20 8.69
CA THR A 144 0.33 6.29 7.59
C THR A 144 -1.14 5.87 7.66
N TRP A 145 -1.63 5.52 8.85
CA TRP A 145 -3.04 5.17 9.08
C TRP A 145 -3.99 6.32 8.72
N VAL A 146 -3.68 7.56 9.11
CA VAL A 146 -4.51 8.73 8.77
C VAL A 146 -4.57 8.90 7.25
N LEU A 147 -3.45 8.78 6.55
CA LEU A 147 -3.39 8.94 5.09
C LEU A 147 -4.12 7.82 4.35
N GLU A 148 -3.95 6.57 4.78
CA GLU A 148 -4.64 5.41 4.18
C GLU A 148 -6.16 5.47 4.39
N MET A 149 -6.60 5.76 5.61
CA MET A 149 -8.03 5.82 5.93
C MET A 149 -8.73 6.98 5.21
N GLU A 150 -8.06 8.12 5.09
CA GLU A 150 -8.58 9.23 4.28
C GLU A 150 -8.65 8.85 2.81
N PHE A 151 -7.59 8.28 2.25
CA PHE A 151 -7.56 7.92 0.83
C PHE A 151 -8.60 6.86 0.47
N LEU A 152 -8.78 5.83 1.29
CA LEU A 152 -9.82 4.82 1.10
C LEU A 152 -11.22 5.45 1.11
N SER A 153 -11.47 6.38 2.03
CA SER A 153 -12.74 7.07 2.09
C SER A 153 -12.93 8.04 0.92
N TRP A 154 -11.86 8.68 0.46
CA TRP A 154 -11.86 9.52 -0.73
C TRP A 154 -12.23 8.70 -1.98
N LEU A 155 -11.64 7.51 -2.15
CA LEU A 155 -11.99 6.58 -3.21
C LEU A 155 -13.47 6.18 -3.13
N ASP A 156 -14.00 6.00 -1.91
CA ASP A 156 -15.39 5.66 -1.67
C ASP A 156 -16.37 6.77 -2.05
N HIS A 157 -16.03 8.01 -1.69
CA HIS A 157 -16.83 9.18 -1.99
C HIS A 157 -16.80 9.50 -3.50
N ASN A 158 -15.65 9.30 -4.13
CA ASN A 158 -15.41 9.61 -5.54
C ASN A 158 -15.48 8.39 -6.47
N ARG A 159 -16.20 7.32 -6.09
CA ARG A 159 -16.29 6.04 -6.84
C ARG A 159 -16.60 6.18 -8.34
N LEU A 160 -17.30 7.24 -8.75
CA LEU A 160 -17.69 7.49 -10.14
C LEU A 160 -16.82 8.55 -10.85
N ARG A 161 -15.87 9.13 -10.11
CA ARG A 161 -15.14 10.37 -10.42
C ARG A 161 -13.71 10.27 -9.88
N GLN A 162 -12.97 9.27 -10.37
CA GLN A 162 -11.58 9.01 -9.99
C GLN A 162 -10.59 9.42 -11.11
N SER A 163 -10.99 10.32 -12.00
CA SER A 163 -10.09 10.76 -13.08
C SER A 163 -8.92 11.59 -12.53
N GLU A 164 -7.84 11.69 -13.30
CA GLU A 164 -6.67 12.51 -12.94
C GLU A 164 -7.04 13.94 -12.54
N SER A 165 -7.96 14.56 -13.29
CA SER A 165 -8.45 15.91 -13.02
C SER A 165 -9.19 16.06 -11.70
N GLU A 166 -9.86 15.00 -11.24
CA GLU A 166 -10.61 14.99 -9.98
C GLU A 166 -9.71 14.66 -8.79
N LEU A 167 -8.70 13.81 -8.99
CA LEU A 167 -7.73 13.47 -7.94
C LEU A 167 -6.83 14.66 -7.59
N PHE A 168 -6.51 15.52 -8.55
CA PHE A 168 -5.67 16.70 -8.34
C PHE A 168 -6.44 18.02 -8.23
N GLN A 169 -7.77 17.98 -8.13
CA GLN A 169 -8.58 19.17 -7.90
C GLN A 169 -8.34 19.73 -6.50
N GLU A 170 -8.06 21.03 -6.37
CA GLU A 170 -7.55 21.62 -5.11
C GLU A 170 -8.47 21.37 -3.90
N ASP A 171 -9.79 21.52 -4.07
CA ASP A 171 -10.75 21.42 -2.98
C ASP A 171 -11.02 19.98 -2.53
N SER A 172 -10.88 19.00 -3.44
CA SER A 172 -11.19 17.60 -3.20
C SER A 172 -9.97 16.70 -3.09
N LYS A 173 -8.75 17.20 -3.32
CA LYS A 173 -7.51 16.40 -3.36
C LYS A 173 -7.34 15.51 -2.12
N PRO A 174 -7.05 14.20 -2.25
CA PRO A 174 -6.82 13.35 -1.09
C PRO A 174 -5.56 13.78 -0.33
N PHE A 175 -5.53 13.55 0.98
CA PHE A 175 -4.43 13.95 1.87
C PHE A 175 -3.12 13.34 1.44
N ALA A 176 -3.11 12.07 1.04
CA ALA A 176 -1.92 11.40 0.54
C ALA A 176 -1.31 12.18 -0.65
N SER A 177 -2.13 12.61 -1.60
CA SER A 177 -1.68 13.39 -2.76
C SER A 177 -1.16 14.79 -2.36
N ILE A 178 -1.74 15.42 -1.34
CA ILE A 178 -1.27 16.69 -0.78
C ILE A 178 0.08 16.53 -0.08
N VAL A 179 0.16 15.59 0.86
CA VAL A 179 1.33 15.36 1.72
C VAL A 179 2.52 14.85 0.92
N PHE A 180 2.29 14.01 -0.10
CA PHE A 180 3.35 13.60 -1.03
C PHE A 180 3.68 14.67 -2.07
N GLY A 181 2.93 15.78 -2.14
CA GLY A 181 3.14 16.85 -3.11
C GLY A 181 2.92 16.42 -4.56
N MET A 182 2.16 15.35 -4.79
CA MET A 182 1.96 14.80 -6.13
C MET A 182 1.06 15.70 -6.96
N SER A 183 1.36 15.81 -8.25
CA SER A 183 0.58 16.55 -9.24
C SER A 183 0.52 15.76 -10.54
N ALA A 184 -0.38 16.14 -11.46
CA ALA A 184 -0.53 15.51 -12.78
C ALA A 184 0.81 15.27 -13.50
N SER A 185 1.73 16.24 -13.43
CA SER A 185 3.04 16.17 -14.09
C SER A 185 4.16 15.56 -13.23
N THR A 186 4.01 15.53 -11.90
CA THR A 186 5.09 15.19 -10.98
C THR A 186 4.62 14.16 -9.95
N ARG A 187 5.09 12.92 -10.10
CA ARG A 187 4.85 11.82 -9.15
C ARG A 187 6.00 11.62 -8.16
N LEU A 188 7.24 11.75 -8.64
CA LEU A 188 8.46 11.57 -7.84
C LEU A 188 8.91 12.89 -7.20
N THR A 189 8.30 13.25 -6.07
CA THR A 189 8.67 14.42 -5.26
C THR A 189 9.81 14.11 -4.29
N ASP A 190 10.34 15.11 -3.59
CA ASP A 190 11.45 14.91 -2.66
C ASP A 190 11.06 14.06 -1.44
N ILE A 191 9.84 14.24 -0.92
CA ILE A 191 9.28 13.37 0.13
C ILE A 191 9.17 11.92 -0.36
N VAL A 192 8.66 11.71 -1.57
CA VAL A 192 8.52 10.38 -2.16
C VAL A 192 9.90 9.73 -2.35
N LYS A 193 10.89 10.47 -2.87
CA LYS A 193 12.28 9.99 -3.00
C LYS A 193 12.87 9.63 -1.64
N GLN A 194 12.64 10.43 -0.61
CA GLN A 194 13.14 10.17 0.74
C GLN A 194 12.53 8.90 1.33
N ILE A 195 11.21 8.71 1.21
CA ILE A 195 10.53 7.48 1.64
C ILE A 195 11.11 6.26 0.92
N MET A 196 11.29 6.33 -0.41
CA MET A 196 11.88 5.24 -1.20
C MET A 196 13.34 4.94 -0.82
N LYS A 197 14.12 5.99 -0.49
CA LYS A 197 15.52 5.87 -0.04
C LYS A 197 15.59 5.22 1.35
N LEU A 198 14.82 5.71 2.32
CA LEU A 198 14.70 5.14 3.66
C LEU A 198 14.21 3.68 3.59
N PHE A 199 13.28 3.43 2.67
CA PHE A 199 12.98 2.16 1.99
C PHE A 199 14.18 1.21 1.91
N GLY A 200 15.02 1.52 0.92
CA GLY A 200 16.19 0.72 0.57
C GLY A 200 17.22 0.62 1.70
N GLN A 201 17.39 1.68 2.50
CA GLN A 201 18.31 1.68 3.65
C GLN A 201 17.84 0.74 4.76
N ALA A 202 16.54 0.73 5.07
CA ALA A 202 15.94 -0.17 6.04
C ALA A 202 16.10 -1.64 5.60
N ALA A 203 15.84 -1.92 4.32
CA ALA A 203 16.04 -3.25 3.74
C ALA A 203 17.51 -3.69 3.80
N ALA A 204 18.46 -2.80 3.45
CA ALA A 204 19.90 -3.06 3.48
C ALA A 204 20.38 -3.49 4.88
N LYS A 205 19.84 -2.84 5.92
CA LYS A 205 20.18 -3.11 7.32
C LYS A 205 19.35 -4.25 7.94
N SER A 206 18.50 -4.92 7.17
CA SER A 206 17.58 -5.97 7.64
C SER A 206 16.71 -5.50 8.81
N MET A 207 16.08 -4.33 8.66
CA MET A 207 15.20 -3.76 9.67
C MET A 207 14.12 -4.73 10.16
N TYR A 208 13.78 -4.64 11.45
CA TYR A 208 12.71 -5.43 12.05
C TYR A 208 11.43 -5.38 11.20
N PRO A 209 10.83 -6.53 10.83
CA PRO A 209 9.79 -6.59 9.80
C PRO A 209 8.59 -5.67 10.01
N GLU A 210 8.12 -5.49 11.25
CA GLU A 210 6.96 -4.62 11.53
C GLU A 210 7.27 -3.14 11.28
N ARG A 211 8.52 -2.71 11.49
CA ARG A 211 8.97 -1.34 11.20
C ARG A 211 9.14 -1.13 9.70
N GLN A 212 9.79 -2.08 9.03
CA GLN A 212 9.95 -2.04 7.57
C GLN A 212 8.59 -2.01 6.86
N ARG A 213 7.59 -2.73 7.39
CA ARG A 213 6.21 -2.72 6.89
C ARG A 213 5.57 -1.32 6.89
N ILE A 214 5.91 -0.45 7.83
CA ILE A 214 5.37 0.92 7.87
C ILE A 214 5.87 1.73 6.66
N LEU A 215 7.16 1.63 6.31
CA LEU A 215 7.71 2.28 5.11
C LEU A 215 7.15 1.66 3.83
N GLN A 216 6.99 0.33 3.82
CA GLN A 216 6.38 -0.37 2.69
C GLN A 216 4.93 0.05 2.46
N ARG A 217 4.13 0.25 3.52
CA ARG A 217 2.77 0.79 3.43
C ARG A 217 2.74 2.19 2.84
N LEU A 218 3.66 3.07 3.24
CA LEU A 218 3.80 4.39 2.61
C LEU A 218 4.13 4.28 1.12
N ILE A 219 5.05 3.39 0.73
CA ILE A 219 5.34 3.12 -0.69
C ILE A 219 4.08 2.64 -1.42
N SER A 220 3.35 1.68 -0.87
CA SER A 220 2.12 1.18 -1.47
C SER A 220 1.06 2.27 -1.62
N LEU A 221 0.90 3.15 -0.64
CA LEU A 221 0.00 4.29 -0.74
C LEU A 221 0.42 5.26 -1.85
N ILE A 222 1.71 5.59 -1.96
CA ILE A 222 2.26 6.43 -3.05
C ILE A 222 1.93 5.84 -4.42
N ILE A 223 2.20 4.55 -4.59
CA ILE A 223 1.96 3.84 -5.84
C ILE A 223 0.46 3.77 -6.15
N GLU A 224 -0.40 3.54 -5.15
CA GLU A 224 -1.86 3.46 -5.35
C GLU A 224 -2.45 4.82 -5.71
N VAL A 225 -1.99 5.91 -5.08
CA VAL A 225 -2.39 7.28 -5.43
C VAL A 225 -1.99 7.60 -6.88
N SER A 226 -0.77 7.24 -7.29
CA SER A 226 -0.32 7.41 -8.67
C SER A 226 -1.17 6.61 -9.65
N ASN A 227 -1.45 5.34 -9.35
CA ASN A 227 -2.19 4.45 -10.24
C ASN A 227 -3.66 4.85 -10.36
N THR A 228 -4.28 5.26 -9.25
CA THR A 228 -5.65 5.78 -9.21
C THR A 228 -5.80 6.99 -10.12
N ALA A 229 -4.81 7.90 -10.11
CA ALA A 229 -4.83 9.08 -10.96
C ALA A 229 -4.80 8.73 -12.46
N GLU A 230 -4.33 7.55 -12.85
CA GLU A 230 -4.20 7.11 -14.24
C GLU A 230 -5.29 6.13 -14.68
N LEU A 231 -6.39 6.03 -13.92
CA LEU A 231 -7.57 5.27 -14.35
C LEU A 231 -8.17 5.87 -15.62
N LYS A 232 -8.20 5.07 -16.69
CA LYS A 232 -8.68 5.49 -18.00
C LYS A 232 -10.16 5.16 -18.16
N TYR A 233 -10.96 6.17 -18.46
CA TYR A 233 -12.37 6.04 -18.81
C TYR A 233 -12.55 6.16 -20.32
N VAL A 234 -13.22 5.18 -20.93
CA VAL A 234 -13.60 5.15 -22.35
C VAL A 234 -15.08 4.79 -22.42
N ASP A 235 -15.89 5.65 -23.05
CA ASP A 235 -17.35 5.49 -23.17
C ASP A 235 -18.07 5.34 -21.82
N ASN A 236 -17.69 6.16 -20.82
CA ASN A 236 -18.16 6.07 -19.44
C ASN A 236 -17.88 4.71 -18.77
N ALA A 237 -16.92 3.94 -19.30
CA ALA A 237 -16.47 2.69 -18.74
C ALA A 237 -14.96 2.72 -18.44
N VAL A 238 -14.57 2.26 -17.26
CA VAL A 238 -13.17 2.19 -16.83
C VAL A 238 -12.46 0.99 -17.46
N ILE A 239 -11.23 1.20 -17.93
CA ILE A 239 -10.32 0.11 -18.29
C ILE A 239 -9.57 -0.28 -17.01
N TYR A 240 -9.94 -1.42 -16.42
CA TYR A 240 -9.36 -1.92 -15.16
C TYR A 240 -9.21 -3.44 -15.19
N PRO A 241 -8.08 -4.00 -14.70
CA PRO A 241 -6.90 -3.31 -14.15
C PRO A 241 -6.04 -2.64 -15.23
N ASN A 242 -5.61 -1.41 -14.97
CA ASN A 242 -4.72 -0.65 -15.85
C ASN A 242 -3.58 -0.06 -15.01
N LEU A 243 -2.35 -0.25 -15.47
CA LEU A 243 -1.17 0.38 -14.89
C LEU A 243 -0.71 1.49 -15.83
N GLY A 244 -0.83 2.73 -15.37
CA GLY A 244 -0.53 3.90 -16.18
C GLY A 244 0.97 4.12 -16.41
N PRO A 245 1.34 4.86 -17.48
CA PRO A 245 2.74 5.13 -17.80
C PRO A 245 3.49 5.89 -16.71
N GLN A 246 2.86 6.86 -16.02
CA GLN A 246 3.53 7.62 -14.94
C GLN A 246 3.81 6.73 -13.73
N THR A 247 2.88 5.84 -13.40
CA THR A 247 3.06 4.87 -12.32
C THR A 247 4.15 3.87 -12.66
N ARG A 248 4.26 3.41 -13.92
CA ARG A 248 5.40 2.59 -14.35
C ARG A 248 6.73 3.31 -14.22
N VAL A 249 6.79 4.58 -14.62
CA VAL A 249 8.01 5.41 -14.45
C VAL A 249 8.35 5.56 -12.97
N LEU A 250 7.35 5.79 -12.11
CA LEU A 250 7.54 5.88 -10.67
C LEU A 250 8.07 4.58 -10.06
N ILE A 251 7.56 3.41 -10.49
CA ILE A 251 8.07 2.10 -10.08
C ILE A 251 9.51 1.90 -10.55
N ALA A 252 9.82 2.29 -11.80
CA ALA A 252 11.18 2.21 -12.33
C ALA A 252 12.16 3.12 -11.57
N ASP A 253 11.72 4.32 -11.17
CA ASP A 253 12.53 5.24 -10.36
C ASP A 253 12.69 4.73 -8.93
N PHE A 254 11.65 4.13 -8.34
CA PHE A 254 11.75 3.42 -7.08
C PHE A 254 12.81 2.32 -7.14
N PHE A 255 12.77 1.49 -8.19
CA PHE A 255 13.77 0.45 -8.38
C PHE A 255 15.20 1.02 -8.49
N LYS A 256 15.41 2.12 -9.24
CA LYS A 256 16.73 2.78 -9.32
C LYS A 256 17.19 3.29 -7.96
N ILE A 257 16.30 3.91 -7.18
CA ILE A 257 16.61 4.39 -5.83
C ILE A 257 16.97 3.21 -4.94
N PHE A 258 16.17 2.14 -4.94
CA PHE A 258 16.45 0.94 -4.18
C PHE A 258 17.81 0.33 -4.55
N LYS A 259 18.11 0.24 -5.85
CA LYS A 259 19.39 -0.24 -6.36
C LYS A 259 20.57 0.60 -5.91
N SER A 260 20.42 1.92 -5.84
CA SER A 260 21.48 2.81 -5.34
C SER A 260 21.82 2.54 -3.87
N GLN A 261 20.85 2.08 -3.09
CA GLN A 261 21.06 1.72 -1.68
C GLN A 261 21.54 0.27 -1.52
N ASN A 262 21.23 -0.61 -2.48
CA ASN A 262 21.51 -2.05 -2.44
C ASN A 262 22.23 -2.54 -3.72
N PRO A 263 23.50 -2.16 -3.97
CA PRO A 263 24.14 -2.45 -5.26
C PRO A 263 24.55 -3.91 -5.47
N LYS A 264 24.77 -4.67 -4.40
CA LYS A 264 25.46 -5.98 -4.44
C LYS A 264 24.71 -7.17 -3.83
N HIS A 265 23.70 -6.93 -2.99
CA HIS A 265 23.06 -7.98 -2.20
C HIS A 265 21.81 -8.54 -2.87
N ILE A 266 21.94 -9.64 -3.62
CA ILE A 266 20.81 -10.28 -4.32
C ILE A 266 19.74 -10.78 -3.34
N SER A 267 20.18 -11.35 -2.21
CA SER A 267 19.31 -11.80 -1.12
C SER A 267 18.36 -10.70 -0.64
N THR A 268 18.85 -9.46 -0.54
CA THR A 268 18.04 -8.29 -0.16
C THR A 268 16.96 -7.99 -1.20
N TYR A 269 17.23 -8.14 -2.51
CA TYR A 269 16.19 -7.99 -3.54
C TYR A 269 15.15 -9.09 -3.44
N ILE A 270 15.57 -10.35 -3.34
CA ILE A 270 14.65 -11.50 -3.27
C ILE A 270 13.70 -11.36 -2.07
N LYS A 271 14.26 -11.04 -0.90
CA LYS A 271 13.47 -10.78 0.32
C LYS A 271 12.53 -9.60 0.13
N THR A 272 13.05 -8.46 -0.34
CA THR A 272 12.27 -7.22 -0.50
C THR A 272 11.12 -7.39 -1.49
N ILE A 273 11.34 -8.06 -2.62
CA ILE A 273 10.30 -8.31 -3.62
C ILE A 273 9.10 -9.03 -2.98
N SER A 274 9.35 -10.01 -2.12
CA SER A 274 8.29 -10.75 -1.44
C SER A 274 7.51 -9.91 -0.40
N GLU A 275 8.12 -8.84 0.12
CA GLU A 275 7.56 -7.97 1.15
C GLU A 275 6.69 -6.83 0.58
N LEU A 276 6.79 -6.51 -0.72
CA LEU A 276 5.96 -5.47 -1.33
C LEU A 276 4.49 -5.94 -1.42
N ASP A 277 3.52 -5.16 -0.95
CA ASP A 277 2.12 -5.62 -0.85
C ASP A 277 1.40 -5.80 -2.19
N GLN A 278 1.58 -4.85 -3.12
CA GLN A 278 0.82 -4.80 -4.38
C GLN A 278 1.39 -5.81 -5.41
N PRO A 279 0.57 -6.71 -5.99
CA PRO A 279 1.06 -7.67 -6.97
C PRO A 279 1.69 -7.00 -8.20
N TYR A 280 1.13 -5.89 -8.67
CA TYR A 280 1.67 -5.16 -9.82
C TYR A 280 2.98 -4.43 -9.52
N LEU A 281 3.17 -4.00 -8.27
CA LEU A 281 4.46 -3.50 -7.82
C LEU A 281 5.49 -4.64 -7.79
N ARG A 282 5.12 -5.82 -7.26
CA ARG A 282 6.01 -6.99 -7.22
C ARG A 282 6.48 -7.44 -8.58
N PHE A 283 5.59 -7.64 -9.56
CA PHE A 283 6.01 -8.13 -10.87
C PHE A 283 6.80 -7.09 -11.68
N GLU A 284 6.45 -5.79 -11.63
CA GLU A 284 7.23 -4.74 -12.32
C GLU A 284 8.62 -4.57 -11.67
N PHE A 285 8.68 -4.63 -10.32
CA PHE A 285 9.97 -4.56 -9.60
C PHE A 285 10.84 -5.79 -9.88
N THR A 286 10.23 -6.98 -9.95
CA THR A 286 10.92 -8.21 -10.37
C THR A 286 11.40 -8.11 -11.81
N ASP A 287 10.59 -7.57 -12.72
CA ASP A 287 10.99 -7.37 -14.12
C ASP A 287 12.22 -6.45 -14.21
N HIS A 288 12.21 -5.31 -13.52
CA HIS A 288 13.37 -4.42 -13.46
C HIS A 288 14.62 -5.07 -12.84
N PHE A 289 14.44 -5.90 -11.81
CA PHE A 289 15.52 -6.68 -11.21
C PHE A 289 16.12 -7.67 -12.21
N LEU A 290 15.29 -8.49 -12.87
CA LEU A 290 15.75 -9.49 -13.83
C LEU A 290 16.36 -8.85 -15.09
N GLN A 291 15.91 -7.65 -15.48
CA GLN A 291 16.51 -6.84 -16.55
C GLN A 291 17.94 -6.34 -16.26
N LEU A 292 18.41 -6.40 -15.00
CA LEU A 292 19.82 -6.18 -14.69
C LEU A 292 20.72 -7.31 -15.22
N PHE A 293 20.12 -8.47 -15.51
CA PHE A 293 20.78 -9.67 -15.99
C PHE A 293 20.42 -9.90 -17.47
N TYR A 294 20.12 -11.15 -17.85
CA TYR A 294 19.90 -11.55 -19.24
C TYR A 294 18.45 -11.38 -19.74
N LEU A 295 17.50 -10.92 -18.90
CA LEU A 295 16.10 -10.78 -19.30
C LEU A 295 15.89 -9.62 -20.29
N THR A 296 15.07 -9.86 -21.32
CA THR A 296 14.77 -8.88 -22.37
C THR A 296 14.11 -7.60 -21.84
N LYS A 297 14.65 -6.44 -22.22
CA LYS A 297 14.11 -5.09 -21.87
C LYS A 297 13.04 -4.57 -22.83
N LYS A 298 12.85 -5.21 -23.98
CA LYS A 298 12.00 -4.69 -25.07
C LYS A 298 10.51 -4.83 -24.81
N MET A 299 10.10 -5.81 -24.01
CA MET A 299 8.69 -6.13 -23.76
C MET A 299 8.33 -5.85 -22.31
N SER A 300 7.11 -5.36 -22.09
CA SER A 300 6.51 -5.27 -20.74
C SER A 300 6.30 -6.66 -20.16
N PHE A 301 6.36 -6.78 -18.83
CA PHE A 301 6.12 -8.05 -18.17
C PHE A 301 4.71 -8.60 -18.46
N GLY A 302 4.65 -9.90 -18.78
CA GLY A 302 3.41 -10.61 -19.09
C GLY A 302 3.72 -12.03 -19.59
N PRO A 303 2.68 -12.87 -19.81
CA PRO A 303 2.85 -14.25 -20.26
C PRO A 303 3.64 -14.38 -21.56
N GLU A 304 3.45 -13.45 -22.50
CA GLU A 304 4.19 -13.41 -23.78
C GLU A 304 5.70 -13.27 -23.56
N LYS A 305 6.12 -12.38 -22.65
CA LYS A 305 7.53 -12.18 -22.31
C LYS A 305 8.14 -13.44 -21.68
N VAL A 306 7.38 -14.11 -20.81
CA VAL A 306 7.82 -15.37 -20.19
C VAL A 306 7.97 -16.46 -21.25
N VAL A 307 7.06 -16.53 -22.22
CA VAL A 307 7.15 -17.46 -23.36
C VAL A 307 8.42 -17.20 -24.19
N GLU A 308 8.71 -15.94 -24.53
CA GLU A 308 9.93 -15.58 -25.28
C GLU A 308 11.18 -15.98 -24.51
N GLU A 309 11.19 -15.78 -23.20
CA GLU A 309 12.29 -16.13 -22.31
C GLU A 309 12.59 -17.63 -22.31
N PHE A 310 11.57 -18.49 -22.20
CA PHE A 310 11.75 -19.95 -22.30
C PHE A 310 12.11 -20.40 -23.72
N THR A 311 11.61 -19.73 -24.74
CA THR A 311 11.93 -20.04 -26.15
C THR A 311 13.39 -19.72 -26.47
N THR A 312 13.91 -18.60 -25.95
CA THR A 312 15.30 -18.16 -26.17
C THR A 312 16.29 -18.79 -25.18
N ARG A 313 15.79 -19.51 -24.16
CA ARG A 313 16.58 -20.27 -23.18
C ARG A 313 17.63 -19.43 -22.44
N GLN A 314 17.35 -18.16 -22.11
CA GLN A 314 18.35 -17.33 -21.43
C GLN A 314 18.71 -17.86 -20.04
N TRP A 315 17.80 -18.60 -19.40
CA TRP A 315 18.03 -19.27 -18.11
C TRP A 315 19.24 -20.24 -18.11
N ILE A 316 19.68 -20.75 -19.27
CA ILE A 316 20.89 -21.60 -19.39
C ILE A 316 22.16 -20.83 -19.00
N LYS A 317 22.17 -19.51 -19.19
CA LYS A 317 23.31 -18.65 -18.88
C LYS A 317 23.60 -18.53 -17.37
N TYR A 318 22.66 -18.94 -16.52
CA TYR A 318 22.80 -18.91 -15.08
C TYR A 318 23.35 -20.24 -14.57
N LYS A 319 24.22 -20.16 -13.57
CA LYS A 319 24.77 -21.33 -12.88
C LYS A 319 23.71 -21.96 -11.97
N PRO A 320 23.67 -23.30 -11.85
CA PRO A 320 22.89 -23.98 -10.83
C PRO A 320 23.32 -23.54 -9.42
N LYS A 321 22.38 -23.54 -8.47
CA LYS A 321 22.64 -23.19 -7.06
C LYS A 321 23.71 -24.07 -6.41
N SER A 322 23.85 -25.32 -6.84
CA SER A 322 24.90 -26.24 -6.37
C SER A 322 26.32 -25.83 -6.77
N GLU A 323 26.48 -24.96 -7.77
CA GLU A 323 27.77 -24.48 -8.27
C GLU A 323 28.13 -23.07 -7.76
N ILE A 324 27.25 -22.46 -6.98
CA ILE A 324 27.45 -21.15 -6.36
C ILE A 324 27.86 -21.38 -4.92
N GLU A 325 28.93 -20.71 -4.47
CA GLU A 325 29.37 -20.75 -3.08
C GLU A 325 28.28 -20.13 -2.20
N GLU A 326 27.97 -20.72 -1.04
CA GLU A 326 26.88 -20.25 -0.17
C GLU A 326 27.06 -18.81 0.32
N ASP A 327 28.29 -18.29 0.30
CA ASP A 327 28.65 -16.92 0.67
C ASP A 327 28.63 -15.91 -0.50
N ASP A 328 28.43 -16.35 -1.76
CA ASP A 328 28.39 -15.48 -2.94
C ASP A 328 26.98 -14.92 -3.19
N ASP A 329 26.66 -13.83 -2.47
CA ASP A 329 25.40 -13.08 -2.61
C ASP A 329 25.37 -12.11 -3.81
N GLU A 330 26.37 -12.17 -4.70
CA GLU A 330 26.45 -11.33 -5.91
C GLU A 330 25.95 -12.07 -7.18
N GLN A 331 25.78 -13.39 -7.13
CA GLN A 331 25.33 -14.21 -8.27
C GLN A 331 23.89 -14.72 -8.12
N LEU A 332 23.06 -14.50 -9.15
CA LEU A 332 21.70 -15.04 -9.19
C LEU A 332 21.75 -16.49 -9.69
N SER A 333 21.27 -17.44 -8.88
CA SER A 333 21.18 -18.84 -9.28
C SER A 333 20.08 -19.06 -10.34
N ARG A 334 20.22 -20.13 -11.12
CA ARG A 334 19.20 -20.54 -12.11
C ARG A 334 17.86 -20.82 -11.44
N GLU A 335 17.87 -21.48 -10.29
CA GLU A 335 16.69 -21.85 -9.52
C GLU A 335 15.98 -20.60 -8.97
N ASP A 336 16.73 -19.67 -8.37
CA ASP A 336 16.17 -18.42 -7.85
C ASP A 336 15.64 -17.53 -8.99
N TYR A 337 16.33 -17.51 -10.14
CA TYR A 337 15.85 -16.84 -11.36
C TYR A 337 14.48 -17.37 -11.82
N LEU A 338 14.35 -18.69 -11.95
CA LEU A 338 13.10 -19.34 -12.38
C LEU A 338 12.00 -19.19 -11.34
N ALA A 339 12.33 -19.22 -10.04
CA ALA A 339 11.37 -18.99 -8.96
C ALA A 339 10.85 -17.55 -8.97
N LEU A 340 11.72 -16.55 -9.15
CA LEU A 340 11.33 -15.14 -9.29
C LEU A 340 10.42 -14.93 -10.50
N LEU A 341 10.76 -15.52 -11.65
CA LEU A 341 9.94 -15.41 -12.86
C LEU A 341 8.55 -16.05 -12.68
N LEU A 342 8.47 -17.19 -11.99
CA LEU A 342 7.20 -17.84 -11.65
C LEU A 342 6.36 -16.98 -10.69
N ASN A 343 6.98 -16.44 -9.64
CA ASN A 343 6.29 -15.60 -8.68
C ASN A 343 5.79 -14.30 -9.32
N ALA A 344 6.58 -13.68 -10.19
CA ALA A 344 6.13 -12.52 -10.96
C ALA A 344 4.96 -12.86 -11.89
N LEU A 345 4.94 -14.04 -12.53
CA LEU A 345 3.80 -14.50 -13.32
C LEU A 345 2.55 -14.74 -12.45
N ARG A 346 2.70 -15.31 -11.25
CA ARG A 346 1.61 -15.48 -10.27
C ARG A 346 1.05 -14.13 -9.81
N ASP A 347 1.91 -13.15 -9.59
CA ASP A 347 1.52 -11.80 -9.21
C ASP A 347 0.80 -11.05 -10.33
N PHE A 348 1.26 -11.24 -11.57
CA PHE A 348 0.58 -10.73 -12.76
C PHE A 348 -0.82 -11.32 -12.92
N ASP A 349 -0.96 -12.65 -12.79
CA ASP A 349 -2.26 -13.33 -12.79
C ASP A 349 -3.15 -12.81 -11.65
N LYS A 350 -2.63 -12.72 -10.43
CA LYS A 350 -3.39 -12.22 -9.28
C LYS A 350 -3.91 -10.80 -9.49
N TRP A 351 -3.09 -9.93 -10.09
CA TRP A 351 -3.50 -8.55 -10.40
C TRP A 351 -4.61 -8.50 -11.44
N LEU A 352 -4.49 -9.27 -12.51
CA LEU A 352 -5.46 -9.33 -13.61
C LEU A 352 -6.66 -10.25 -13.34
N ASN A 353 -6.58 -11.09 -12.31
CA ASN A 353 -7.52 -12.16 -12.01
C ASN A 353 -7.81 -13.05 -13.24
N LEU A 354 -6.76 -13.46 -13.97
CA LEU A 354 -6.91 -14.29 -15.18
C LEU A 354 -7.54 -15.64 -14.83
N GLY A 355 -7.25 -16.18 -13.64
CA GLY A 355 -7.84 -17.43 -13.15
C GLY A 355 -9.36 -17.31 -12.96
N GLY A 356 -9.84 -16.18 -12.44
CA GLY A 356 -11.27 -15.88 -12.35
C GLY A 356 -11.92 -15.75 -13.73
N PHE A 357 -11.25 -15.04 -14.65
CA PHE A 357 -11.71 -14.93 -16.03
C PHE A 357 -11.80 -16.29 -16.75
N TRP A 358 -10.79 -17.15 -16.57
CA TRP A 358 -10.75 -18.49 -17.17
C TRP A 358 -11.87 -19.39 -16.64
N LYS A 359 -12.11 -19.37 -15.32
CA LYS A 359 -13.23 -20.07 -14.69
C LYS A 359 -14.58 -19.58 -15.19
N TYR A 360 -14.74 -18.27 -15.37
CA TYR A 360 -15.96 -17.68 -15.93
C TYR A 360 -16.19 -18.16 -17.37
N LEU A 361 -15.15 -18.19 -18.22
CA LEU A 361 -15.26 -18.72 -19.58
C LEU A 361 -15.69 -20.19 -19.61
N LYS A 362 -15.18 -21.01 -18.69
CA LYS A 362 -15.53 -22.44 -18.60
C LYS A 362 -16.93 -22.69 -18.03
N SER A 363 -17.30 -22.01 -16.95
CA SER A 363 -18.54 -22.28 -16.20
C SER A 363 -19.75 -21.45 -16.65
N LYS A 364 -19.52 -20.29 -17.28
CA LYS A 364 -20.54 -19.26 -17.57
C LYS A 364 -21.33 -18.79 -16.34
N GLU A 365 -20.84 -19.02 -15.12
CA GLU A 365 -21.52 -18.58 -13.90
C GLU A 365 -21.44 -17.06 -13.77
N HIS A 366 -22.59 -16.39 -13.73
CA HIS A 366 -22.64 -14.95 -13.56
C HIS A 366 -22.03 -14.50 -12.22
N VAL A 367 -20.99 -13.67 -12.29
CA VAL A 367 -20.45 -12.97 -11.12
C VAL A 367 -21.55 -12.08 -10.54
N GLN A 368 -21.93 -12.32 -9.29
CA GLN A 368 -22.92 -11.47 -8.62
C GLN A 368 -22.39 -10.02 -8.54
N PRO A 369 -23.25 -9.01 -8.79
CA PRO A 369 -22.84 -7.62 -8.67
C PRO A 369 -22.37 -7.32 -7.24
N LEU A 370 -21.32 -6.51 -7.11
CA LEU A 370 -20.80 -6.04 -5.83
C LEU A 370 -21.90 -5.29 -5.06
N GLN A 371 -22.47 -5.94 -4.05
CA GLN A 371 -23.38 -5.31 -3.11
C GLN A 371 -22.56 -4.63 -2.01
N THR A 372 -22.39 -3.31 -2.09
CA THR A 372 -21.75 -2.57 -1.00
C THR A 372 -22.74 -2.36 0.15
N ARG A 373 -22.29 -2.58 1.39
CA ARG A 373 -23.00 -2.21 2.61
C ARG A 373 -22.38 -0.89 3.10
N THR A 374 -22.96 0.24 2.74
CA THR A 374 -22.50 1.52 3.27
C THR A 374 -22.93 1.70 4.74
N SER A 375 -22.07 2.41 5.45
CA SER A 375 -21.94 2.51 6.90
C SER A 375 -22.94 3.46 7.58
N SER A 376 -23.16 3.13 8.86
CA SER A 376 -23.61 3.95 10.00
C SER A 376 -24.91 4.77 9.91
N PRO A 377 -25.90 4.52 10.80
CA PRO A 377 -27.06 5.41 10.97
C PRO A 377 -26.72 6.82 11.49
N LEU A 378 -25.44 7.10 11.77
CA LEU A 378 -24.94 8.44 12.14
C LEU A 378 -24.53 9.29 10.91
N ALA A 379 -24.55 8.74 9.69
CA ALA A 379 -24.16 9.47 8.47
C ALA A 379 -25.32 10.27 7.83
N THR A 380 -26.51 10.26 8.43
CA THR A 380 -27.60 11.19 8.07
C THR A 380 -27.59 12.36 9.05
N PRO A 381 -27.56 13.63 8.60
CA PRO A 381 -28.17 14.68 9.40
C PRO A 381 -29.63 14.26 9.60
N VAL A 382 -30.04 14.10 10.85
CA VAL A 382 -31.42 13.75 11.19
C VAL A 382 -32.29 14.91 10.71
N GLY A 383 -33.01 14.71 9.61
CA GLY A 383 -33.81 15.75 8.98
C GLY A 383 -34.36 15.33 7.62
N VAL A 384 -34.97 14.14 7.52
CA VAL A 384 -35.80 13.80 6.36
C VAL A 384 -37.15 13.33 6.88
N ILE A 385 -38.04 14.27 7.15
CA ILE A 385 -39.48 14.08 7.01
C ILE A 385 -40.06 15.37 6.39
N SER A 386 -40.48 15.22 5.13
CA SER A 386 -41.40 16.07 4.35
C SER A 386 -40.92 17.41 3.76
N GLY A 387 -40.71 17.40 2.44
CA GLY A 387 -40.89 18.57 1.56
C GLY A 387 -39.60 19.28 1.12
N ASP A 388 -39.53 19.62 -0.17
CA ASP A 388 -38.42 20.14 -1.01
C ASP A 388 -37.73 21.46 -0.59
N THR A 389 -37.54 21.73 0.70
CA THR A 389 -36.80 22.92 1.18
C THR A 389 -35.87 22.54 2.33
N GLY A 390 -34.56 22.62 2.11
CA GLY A 390 -33.56 22.42 3.16
C GLY A 390 -33.65 23.53 4.21
N MET A 391 -33.96 23.16 5.46
CA MET A 391 -33.88 24.07 6.61
C MET A 391 -32.42 24.21 7.05
N VAL A 392 -31.95 25.45 7.19
CA VAL A 392 -30.74 25.78 7.95
C VAL A 392 -31.12 25.76 9.43
N PHE A 393 -30.36 25.02 10.25
CA PHE A 393 -30.62 24.91 11.69
C PHE A 393 -30.50 26.28 12.37
N MET A 394 -31.59 26.73 13.00
CA MET A 394 -31.61 27.89 13.88
C MET A 394 -31.43 27.41 15.32
N LEU A 395 -30.44 27.97 16.04
CA LEU A 395 -30.12 27.62 17.43
C LEU A 395 -31.33 27.77 18.38
N ASP A 396 -32.27 28.63 18.02
CA ASP A 396 -33.43 29.00 18.82
C ASP A 396 -34.45 27.84 18.91
N GLU A 397 -34.53 26.95 17.91
CA GLU A 397 -35.43 25.79 17.89
C GLU A 397 -34.91 24.61 18.75
N MET A 398 -33.61 24.60 19.08
CA MET A 398 -33.01 23.56 19.92
C MET A 398 -33.35 23.72 21.40
N GLU A 399 -33.60 24.95 21.88
CA GLU A 399 -34.02 25.20 23.27
C GLU A 399 -35.43 24.66 23.56
N GLU A 400 -36.33 24.68 22.57
CA GLU A 400 -37.70 24.20 22.75
C GLU A 400 -37.79 22.66 22.83
N GLU A 401 -36.88 21.92 22.19
CA GLU A 401 -36.94 20.45 22.10
C GLU A 401 -36.21 19.68 23.23
N VAL A 402 -35.52 20.36 24.16
CA VAL A 402 -34.67 19.75 25.21
C VAL A 402 -35.36 18.63 26.00
N HIS A 403 -36.67 18.77 26.22
CA HIS A 403 -37.49 17.82 26.98
C HIS A 403 -37.69 16.46 26.28
N THR A 404 -37.45 16.35 24.96
CA THR A 404 -37.62 15.10 24.18
C THR A 404 -36.31 14.33 23.98
N TRP A 405 -35.16 14.96 24.23
CA TRP A 405 -33.84 14.42 23.91
C TRP A 405 -33.48 13.17 24.72
N LYS A 406 -33.85 13.16 26.00
CA LYS A 406 -33.62 12.01 26.90
C LYS A 406 -34.38 10.76 26.44
N LYS A 407 -35.51 10.94 25.76
CA LYS A 407 -36.30 9.86 25.18
C LYS A 407 -35.70 9.42 23.84
N ARG A 408 -35.29 10.35 22.97
CA ARG A 408 -34.64 10.07 21.68
C ARG A 408 -33.29 9.34 21.86
N MET A 409 -32.41 9.79 22.76
CA MET A 409 -31.11 9.15 23.04
C MET A 409 -31.21 7.72 23.59
N ASN A 410 -32.30 7.39 24.29
CA ASN A 410 -32.50 6.04 24.86
C ASN A 410 -33.17 5.05 23.90
N THR A 411 -33.65 5.51 22.74
CA THR A 411 -34.25 4.63 21.74
C THR A 411 -33.15 3.96 20.93
N ARG A 412 -32.72 2.76 21.36
CA ARG A 412 -31.89 1.86 20.52
C ARG A 412 -32.75 1.29 19.41
N VAL A 413 -33.03 2.08 18.38
CA VAL A 413 -33.64 1.57 17.15
C VAL A 413 -32.53 1.42 16.12
N ILE A 414 -32.09 0.19 15.90
CA ILE A 414 -31.37 -0.18 14.67
C ILE A 414 -32.45 -0.20 13.58
N ILE A 415 -32.79 0.98 13.05
CA ILE A 415 -33.59 1.09 11.85
C ILE A 415 -32.71 0.59 10.70
N GLY A 416 -33.22 -0.40 9.97
CA GLY A 416 -32.47 -1.23 9.04
C GLY A 416 -31.55 -0.45 8.09
N ARG A 417 -30.40 -1.08 7.81
CA ARG A 417 -29.39 -0.55 6.88
C ARG A 417 -29.97 -0.55 5.46
N PRO A 418 -30.10 0.59 4.77
CA PRO A 418 -30.55 0.59 3.39
C PRO A 418 -29.51 -0.13 2.51
N LYS A 419 -29.92 -1.18 1.80
CA LYS A 419 -29.13 -1.78 0.73
C LYS A 419 -29.21 -0.85 -0.47
N VAL A 420 -28.28 0.10 -0.57
CA VAL A 420 -28.16 0.94 -1.76
C VAL A 420 -27.28 0.21 -2.77
N ASN A 421 -27.88 -0.16 -3.90
CA ASN A 421 -27.12 -0.60 -5.07
C ASN A 421 -26.46 0.64 -5.67
N LEU A 422 -25.26 0.98 -5.19
CA LEU A 422 -24.49 2.07 -5.77
C LEU A 422 -24.05 1.65 -7.19
N PRO A 423 -24.18 2.53 -8.20
CA PRO A 423 -23.69 2.23 -9.53
C PRO A 423 -22.17 2.06 -9.44
N VAL A 424 -21.69 0.86 -9.79
CA VAL A 424 -20.26 0.59 -9.92
C VAL A 424 -19.80 1.17 -11.26
N ALA A 425 -18.60 1.74 -11.31
CA ALA A 425 -18.00 2.16 -12.58
C ALA A 425 -18.09 0.98 -13.58
N ARG A 426 -18.70 1.22 -14.75
CA ARG A 426 -18.85 0.17 -15.76
C ARG A 426 -17.45 -0.21 -16.25
N ILE A 427 -17.10 -1.50 -16.32
CA ILE A 427 -15.81 -1.92 -16.85
C ILE A 427 -15.91 -2.02 -18.38
N ASN A 428 -14.89 -1.57 -19.11
CA ASN A 428 -14.84 -1.74 -20.56
C ASN A 428 -14.53 -3.21 -20.91
N VAL A 429 -15.58 -4.02 -20.96
CA VAL A 429 -15.48 -5.48 -21.16
C VAL A 429 -14.83 -5.82 -22.50
N ALA A 430 -15.11 -5.07 -23.57
CA ALA A 430 -14.58 -5.37 -24.91
C ALA A 430 -13.04 -5.32 -24.94
N LYS A 431 -12.43 -4.26 -24.39
CA LYS A 431 -10.97 -4.15 -24.31
C LYS A 431 -10.36 -5.18 -23.35
N MET A 432 -11.02 -5.45 -22.23
CA MET A 432 -10.52 -6.43 -21.26
C MET A 432 -10.56 -7.86 -21.81
N CYS A 433 -11.61 -8.25 -22.52
CA CYS A 433 -11.70 -9.58 -23.15
C CYS A 433 -10.59 -9.86 -24.15
N LEU A 434 -10.20 -8.85 -24.96
CA LEU A 434 -9.09 -9.00 -25.92
C LEU A 434 -7.77 -9.27 -25.18
N ARG A 435 -7.47 -8.47 -24.16
CA ARG A 435 -6.26 -8.62 -23.34
C ARG A 435 -6.23 -9.98 -22.63
N TYR A 436 -7.30 -10.32 -21.92
CA TYR A 436 -7.39 -11.59 -21.21
C TYR A 436 -7.30 -12.80 -22.15
N GLY A 437 -7.91 -12.73 -23.34
CA GLY A 437 -7.85 -13.79 -24.33
C GLY A 437 -6.44 -14.07 -24.83
N GLU A 438 -5.64 -13.02 -25.06
CA GLU A 438 -4.24 -13.16 -25.47
C GLU A 438 -3.38 -13.70 -24.32
N ASP A 439 -3.52 -13.16 -23.11
CA ASP A 439 -2.75 -13.60 -21.93
C ASP A 439 -2.99 -15.09 -21.62
N VAL A 440 -4.24 -15.56 -21.70
CA VAL A 440 -4.59 -16.98 -21.52
C VAL A 440 -4.02 -17.86 -22.64
N ARG A 441 -4.04 -17.38 -23.90
CA ARG A 441 -3.45 -18.10 -25.04
C ARG A 441 -1.96 -18.31 -24.83
N GLN A 442 -1.24 -17.27 -24.44
CA GLN A 442 0.19 -17.33 -24.14
C GLN A 442 0.48 -18.26 -22.96
N THR A 443 -0.35 -18.23 -21.91
CA THR A 443 -0.22 -19.14 -20.75
C THR A 443 -0.41 -20.62 -21.14
N ARG A 444 -1.34 -20.91 -22.06
CA ARG A 444 -1.51 -22.25 -22.64
C ARG A 444 -0.32 -22.69 -23.48
N PHE A 445 0.22 -21.77 -24.28
CA PHE A 445 1.44 -22.04 -25.06
C PHE A 445 2.63 -22.33 -24.14
N LEU A 446 2.81 -21.53 -23.08
CA LEU A 446 3.82 -21.75 -22.06
C LEU A 446 3.72 -23.15 -21.44
N ARG A 447 2.52 -23.59 -21.06
CA ARG A 447 2.32 -24.96 -20.53
C ARG A 447 2.84 -26.03 -21.49
N ARG A 448 2.47 -25.95 -22.78
CA ARG A 448 2.92 -26.91 -23.80
C ARG A 448 4.43 -26.87 -24.00
N LEU A 449 5.02 -25.67 -24.01
CA LEU A 449 6.46 -25.48 -24.15
C LEU A 449 7.21 -26.15 -22.98
N LEU A 450 6.73 -25.95 -21.76
CA LEU A 450 7.33 -26.53 -20.56
C LEU A 450 7.21 -28.06 -20.54
N GLN A 451 6.03 -28.62 -20.83
CA GLN A 451 5.80 -30.07 -20.86
C GLN A 451 6.63 -30.77 -21.94
N ASN A 452 6.69 -30.22 -23.15
CA ASN A 452 7.25 -30.93 -24.29
C ASN A 452 8.76 -30.74 -24.45
N GLN A 453 9.29 -29.57 -24.07
CA GLN A 453 10.67 -29.18 -24.35
C GLN A 453 11.49 -28.94 -23.09
N VAL A 454 11.02 -28.11 -22.17
CA VAL A 454 11.86 -27.60 -21.06
C VAL A 454 11.98 -28.60 -19.90
N GLN A 455 10.94 -29.42 -19.64
CA GLN A 455 10.94 -30.40 -18.55
C GLN A 455 12.07 -31.44 -18.64
N LYS A 456 12.62 -31.66 -19.84
CA LYS A 456 13.77 -32.55 -20.05
C LYS A 456 15.10 -31.92 -19.63
N GLU A 457 15.14 -30.59 -19.51
CA GLU A 457 16.38 -29.83 -19.33
C GLU A 457 16.50 -29.23 -17.92
N VAL A 458 15.38 -28.85 -17.29
CA VAL A 458 15.33 -28.28 -15.94
C VAL A 458 14.07 -28.75 -15.21
N ASP A 459 14.14 -28.86 -13.89
CA ASP A 459 12.96 -29.10 -13.05
C ASP A 459 11.99 -27.90 -13.13
N VAL A 460 10.83 -28.14 -13.74
CA VAL A 460 9.73 -27.20 -13.90
C VAL A 460 8.45 -27.71 -13.24
N SER A 461 8.58 -28.64 -12.27
CA SER A 461 7.45 -29.25 -11.58
C SER A 461 6.51 -28.21 -10.92
N GLU A 462 7.06 -27.19 -10.26
CA GLU A 462 6.26 -26.12 -9.66
C GLU A 462 5.54 -25.25 -10.71
N TRP A 463 6.19 -25.00 -11.84
CA TRP A 463 5.59 -24.28 -12.97
C TRP A 463 4.41 -25.06 -13.55
N LEU A 464 4.60 -26.36 -13.80
CA LEU A 464 3.54 -27.23 -14.32
C LEU A 464 2.40 -27.37 -13.31
N THR A 465 2.70 -27.48 -12.03
CA THR A 465 1.69 -27.53 -10.95
C THR A 465 0.83 -26.27 -10.95
N TYR A 466 1.47 -25.10 -11.04
CA TYR A 466 0.77 -23.82 -11.13
C TYR A 466 -0.09 -23.72 -12.40
N LEU A 467 0.49 -24.00 -13.57
CA LEU A 467 -0.20 -23.87 -14.86
C LEU A 467 -1.34 -24.88 -15.02
N ASN A 468 -1.19 -26.11 -14.50
CA ASN A 468 -2.25 -27.12 -14.47
C ASN A 468 -3.37 -26.70 -13.51
N GLY A 469 -3.05 -26.18 -12.34
CA GLY A 469 -4.05 -25.62 -11.41
C GLY A 469 -4.80 -24.42 -12.00
N PHE A 470 -4.11 -23.60 -12.80
CA PHE A 470 -4.67 -22.42 -13.46
C PHE A 470 -5.58 -22.79 -14.65
N LEU A 471 -5.12 -23.68 -15.55
CA LEU A 471 -5.85 -24.05 -16.77
C LEU A 471 -6.88 -25.17 -16.55
N GLY A 472 -6.75 -25.97 -15.49
CA GLY A 472 -7.50 -27.20 -15.26
C GLY A 472 -7.12 -28.32 -16.23
N ASP A 473 -7.90 -29.40 -16.25
CA ASP A 473 -7.75 -30.57 -17.13
C ASP A 473 -8.14 -30.25 -18.59
N ASP A 474 -7.50 -29.25 -19.19
CA ASP A 474 -7.38 -29.21 -20.65
C ASP A 474 -6.18 -30.10 -21.02
N GLU A 475 -6.28 -31.41 -20.79
CA GLU A 475 -5.38 -32.33 -21.49
C GLU A 475 -5.71 -32.24 -22.98
N PRO A 476 -4.72 -32.03 -23.88
CA PRO A 476 -4.95 -32.36 -25.26
C PRO A 476 -5.21 -33.87 -25.30
N CYS A 477 -6.36 -34.27 -25.86
CA CYS A 477 -6.63 -35.67 -26.19
C CYS A 477 -5.36 -36.23 -26.83
N SER A 478 -4.68 -37.13 -26.13
CA SER A 478 -3.50 -37.81 -26.64
C SER A 478 -3.88 -38.33 -28.02
N GLN A 479 -3.17 -37.87 -29.05
CA GLN A 479 -3.27 -38.48 -30.36
C GLN A 479 -3.00 -39.96 -30.15
N SER A 480 -4.05 -40.77 -30.24
CA SER A 480 -3.90 -42.19 -30.39
C SER A 480 -3.23 -42.38 -31.73
N ASP A 481 -1.95 -42.70 -31.67
CA ASP A 481 -1.28 -43.42 -32.73
C ASP A 481 -2.06 -44.72 -32.96
N SER A 482 -2.99 -44.66 -33.89
CA SER A 482 -3.52 -45.83 -34.57
C SER A 482 -3.55 -45.53 -36.06
N ALA A 483 -2.35 -45.48 -36.63
CA ALA A 483 -2.17 -45.75 -38.04
C ALA A 483 -2.24 -47.27 -38.26
N SER A 484 -2.95 -47.64 -39.32
CA SER A 484 -2.93 -48.90 -40.07
C SER A 484 -3.53 -50.15 -39.41
N THR A 485 -4.71 -50.56 -39.87
CA THR A 485 -4.74 -51.51 -41.01
C THR A 485 -6.10 -51.51 -41.69
N GLU A 486 -6.07 -51.19 -42.98
CA GLU A 486 -7.08 -51.53 -43.97
C GLU A 486 -7.29 -53.04 -44.01
N SER A 487 -8.54 -53.48 -44.16
CA SER A 487 -8.87 -54.56 -45.10
C SER A 487 -10.37 -54.51 -45.38
N ASP A 488 -10.68 -54.02 -46.58
CA ASP A 488 -11.96 -54.19 -47.26
C ASP A 488 -12.28 -55.67 -47.50
N ASP A 489 -13.56 -56.00 -47.31
CA ASP A 489 -14.43 -56.92 -48.09
C ASP A 489 -14.16 -58.44 -48.13
N PRO A 490 -15.20 -59.27 -48.39
CA PRO A 490 -16.51 -58.96 -49.00
C PRO A 490 -17.77 -59.28 -48.20
#